data_AF-A0A091LC62-F1
#
_entry.id   AF-A0A091LC62-F1
#
_cell.length_a   1.000
_cell.length_b   1.000
_cell.length_c   1.000
_cell.angle_alpha   90.00
_cell.angle_beta   90.00
_cell.angle_gamma   90.00
#
_symmetry.space_group_name_H-M   'P 1'
#
loop_
_entity.id
_entity.type
_entity.pdbx_description
1 polymer ?
#
loop_
_entity_poly.entity_id
_entity_poly.type
_entity_poly.pdbx_seq_one_letter_code
_entity_poly.pdbx_strand_id
1 'polypeptide(L)'
;EAQVAYNTEVQSCQVELGVITVTLSPPSPVVENEPFLLSCNSSHRASLVETCWFHNGHLVPTSGTFCSLHGALSILRPTMSDAGSWRCQLRYSDNEIISATYNLQILGFDGPTNPVVYAAAGSAAD
;
A
#
# COMPACT_ATOMS: atom_id res chain seq x y z
N GLU A 1 -31.57 2.46 5.78
CA GLU A 1 -32.27 1.17 5.90
C GLU A 1 -33.59 1.29 5.15
N ALA A 2 -33.81 0.45 4.15
CA ALA A 2 -35.05 0.45 3.37
C ALA A 2 -35.90 -0.74 3.83
N GLN A 3 -37.17 -0.50 4.13
CA GLN A 3 -38.09 -1.55 4.58
C GLN A 3 -39.26 -1.62 3.62
N VAL A 4 -39.61 -2.84 3.19
CA VAL A 4 -40.78 -3.12 2.36
C VAL A 4 -41.71 -4.00 3.16
N ALA A 5 -42.95 -3.57 3.33
CA ALA A 5 -43.99 -4.34 3.97
C ALA A 5 -44.99 -4.88 2.92
N TYR A 6 -45.27 -6.18 2.97
CA TYR A 6 -46.36 -6.80 2.21
C TYR A 6 -47.16 -7.73 3.14
N ASN A 7 -48.47 -7.49 3.24
CA ASN A 7 -49.34 -8.11 4.24
C ASN A 7 -48.80 -7.93 5.67
N THR A 8 -48.30 -9.01 6.28
CA THR A 8 -47.69 -9.03 7.63
C THR A 8 -46.17 -9.23 7.59
N GLU A 9 -45.59 -9.40 6.41
CA GLU A 9 -44.14 -9.60 6.24
C GLU A 9 -43.46 -8.26 6.01
N VAL A 10 -42.40 -8.00 6.78
CA VAL A 10 -41.51 -6.85 6.61
C VAL A 10 -40.15 -7.38 6.17
N GLN A 11 -39.72 -6.96 4.99
CA GLN A 11 -38.39 -7.21 4.46
C GLN A 11 -37.53 -5.96 4.71
N SER A 12 -36.38 -6.14 5.35
CA SER A 12 -35.42 -5.06 5.61
C SER A 12 -34.17 -5.23 4.76
N CYS A 13 -33.82 -4.18 4.01
CA CYS A 13 -32.55 -4.07 3.30
C CYS A 13 -31.62 -3.12 4.06
N GLN A 14 -30.49 -3.66 4.52
CA GLN A 14 -29.39 -2.89 5.09
C GLN A 14 -28.32 -2.67 4.04
N VAL A 15 -27.82 -1.43 3.95
CA VAL A 15 -26.69 -1.06 3.09
C VAL A 15 -25.48 -0.91 4.00
N GLU A 16 -24.44 -1.69 3.75
CA GLU A 16 -23.16 -1.56 4.43
C GLU A 16 -22.18 -0.77 3.56
N LEU A 17 -21.51 0.21 4.17
CA LEU A 17 -20.42 0.95 3.52
C LEU A 17 -19.08 0.37 3.99
N GLY A 18 -18.35 -0.26 3.07
CA GLY A 18 -16.97 -0.66 3.28
C GLY A 18 -16.00 0.47 2.89
N VAL A 19 -15.02 0.74 3.75
CA VAL A 19 -13.90 1.62 3.44
C VAL A 19 -12.62 0.79 3.44
N ILE A 20 -11.78 1.01 2.44
CA ILE A 20 -10.45 0.40 2.31
C ILE A 20 -9.41 1.51 2.20
N THR A 21 -8.32 1.37 2.96
CA THR A 21 -7.24 2.35 3.01
C THR A 21 -5.88 1.67 3.02
N VAL A 22 -4.89 2.35 2.46
CA VAL A 22 -3.49 1.98 2.58
C VAL A 22 -2.79 3.01 3.45
N THR A 23 -2.11 2.54 4.49
CA THR A 23 -1.36 3.38 5.44
C THR A 23 0.13 3.06 5.38
N LEU A 24 0.95 4.10 5.53
CA LEU A 24 2.40 4.01 5.56
C LEU A 24 2.91 4.12 7.01
N SER A 25 3.85 3.27 7.39
CA SER A 25 4.53 3.32 8.69
C SER A 25 6.04 3.24 8.49
N PRO A 26 6.83 4.24 8.93
CA PRO A 26 6.41 5.52 9.53
C PRO A 26 5.67 6.44 8.52
N PRO A 27 4.86 7.41 8.97
CA PRO A 27 4.05 8.29 8.09
C PRO A 27 4.84 9.41 7.40
N SER A 28 6.15 9.52 7.67
CA SER A 28 7.04 10.48 7.02
C SER A 28 7.31 10.09 5.56
N PRO A 29 7.79 11.03 4.72
CA PRO A 29 8.29 10.69 3.40
C PRO A 29 9.29 9.53 3.49
N VAL A 30 9.11 8.51 2.65
CA VAL A 30 10.04 7.38 2.61
C VAL A 30 11.37 7.88 2.06
N VAL A 31 12.46 7.55 2.73
CA VAL A 31 13.82 7.84 2.25
C VAL A 31 14.41 6.56 1.67
N GLU A 32 15.20 6.70 0.61
CA GLU A 32 15.93 5.57 0.04
C GLU A 32 16.74 4.82 1.11
N ASN A 33 16.77 3.49 1.04
CA ASN A 33 17.39 2.57 1.99
C ASN A 33 16.76 2.50 3.39
N GLU A 34 15.80 3.37 3.73
CA GLU A 34 15.11 3.32 5.01
C GLU A 34 13.90 2.39 4.93
N PRO A 35 13.80 1.37 5.80
CA PRO A 35 12.73 0.39 5.73
C PRO A 35 11.38 1.00 6.11
N PHE A 36 10.31 0.56 5.44
CA PHE A 36 8.94 0.96 5.77
C PHE A 36 7.94 -0.18 5.55
N LEU A 37 6.73 0.05 6.05
CA LEU A 37 5.60 -0.86 5.94
C LEU A 37 4.41 -0.17 5.26
N LEU A 38 3.82 -0.86 4.28
CA LEU A 38 2.49 -0.55 3.74
C LEU A 38 1.48 -1.49 4.38
N SER A 39 0.40 -0.95 4.96
CA SER A 39 -0.69 -1.74 5.53
C SER A 39 -2.00 -1.43 4.83
N CYS A 40 -2.68 -2.45 4.34
CA CYS A 40 -4.00 -2.36 3.73
C CYS A 40 -5.07 -2.73 4.75
N ASN A 41 -5.87 -1.75 5.14
CA ASN A 41 -6.91 -1.89 6.15
C ASN A 41 -8.28 -1.76 5.50
N SER A 42 -9.25 -2.54 5.96
CA SER A 42 -10.61 -2.51 5.45
C SER A 42 -11.62 -2.69 6.58
N SER A 43 -12.73 -1.97 6.48
CA SER A 43 -13.86 -2.09 7.41
C SER A 43 -14.83 -3.22 7.04
N HIS A 44 -14.50 -4.01 6.02
CA HIS A 44 -15.33 -5.12 5.57
C HIS A 44 -15.39 -6.22 6.63
N ARG A 45 -16.60 -6.71 6.90
CA ARG A 45 -16.89 -7.56 8.07
C ARG A 45 -16.56 -9.03 7.87
N ALA A 46 -16.54 -9.50 6.62
CA ALA A 46 -16.18 -10.88 6.32
C ALA A 46 -14.72 -11.16 6.69
N SER A 47 -14.38 -12.44 6.86
CA SER A 47 -13.00 -12.83 7.14
C SER A 47 -12.13 -12.65 5.89
N LEU A 48 -10.96 -12.02 6.08
CA LEU A 48 -9.97 -11.86 5.02
C LEU A 48 -9.36 -13.22 4.69
N VAL A 49 -9.47 -13.62 3.43
CA VAL A 49 -8.94 -14.88 2.90
C VAL A 49 -7.57 -14.67 2.28
N GLU A 50 -7.39 -13.56 1.56
CA GLU A 50 -6.18 -13.33 0.77
C GLU A 50 -5.86 -11.83 0.64
N THR A 51 -4.56 -11.47 0.73
CA THR A 51 -4.05 -10.12 0.40
C THR A 51 -2.98 -10.21 -0.67
N CYS A 52 -3.18 -9.56 -1.81
CA CYS A 52 -2.18 -9.49 -2.87
C CYS A 52 -1.76 -8.03 -3.12
N TRP A 53 -0.47 -7.83 -3.38
CA TRP A 53 0.12 -6.52 -3.62
C TRP A 53 0.61 -6.40 -5.07
N PHE A 54 0.36 -5.23 -5.65
CA PHE A 54 0.80 -4.92 -7.00
C PHE A 54 1.62 -3.63 -7.00
N HIS A 55 2.73 -3.64 -7.71
CA HIS A 55 3.57 -2.47 -7.97
C HIS A 55 3.53 -2.16 -9.46
N ASN A 56 3.08 -0.95 -9.82
CA ASN A 56 2.92 -0.50 -11.20
C ASN A 56 2.15 -1.49 -12.10
N GLY A 57 1.17 -2.19 -11.52
CA GLY A 57 0.34 -3.18 -12.22
C GLY A 57 0.88 -4.62 -12.20
N HIS A 58 2.10 -4.84 -11.71
CA HIS A 58 2.72 -6.16 -11.63
C HIS A 58 2.54 -6.76 -10.24
N LEU A 59 2.21 -8.05 -10.16
CA LEU A 59 2.08 -8.77 -8.89
C LEU A 59 3.44 -8.85 -8.20
N VAL A 60 3.49 -8.45 -6.93
CA VAL A 60 4.70 -8.48 -6.11
C VAL A 60 4.91 -9.90 -5.59
N PRO A 61 6.06 -10.54 -5.88
CA PRO A 61 6.30 -11.91 -5.50
C PRO A 61 6.64 -12.02 -4.00
N THR A 62 5.63 -12.23 -3.15
CA THR A 62 5.82 -12.59 -1.74
C THR A 62 6.11 -14.11 -1.65
N SER A 63 7.31 -14.54 -1.23
CA SER A 63 7.66 -15.97 -1.27
C SER A 63 6.79 -16.84 -0.34
N GLY A 64 6.35 -18.00 -0.83
CA GLY A 64 5.74 -19.09 -0.06
C GLY A 64 4.36 -19.51 -0.59
N THR A 65 3.41 -18.58 -0.58
CA THR A 65 2.11 -18.61 -1.28
C THR A 65 1.70 -17.16 -1.39
N PHE A 66 1.64 -16.63 -2.61
CA PHE A 66 1.88 -15.23 -3.01
C PHE A 66 0.96 -14.13 -2.44
N CYS A 67 0.18 -14.42 -1.41
CA CYS A 67 -0.71 -13.47 -0.77
C CYS A 67 -0.68 -13.70 0.75
N SER A 68 -0.09 -12.74 1.48
CA SER A 68 0.13 -12.80 2.92
C SER A 68 -1.19 -12.70 3.70
N LEU A 69 -1.28 -13.40 4.84
CA LEU A 69 -2.29 -13.15 5.86
C LEU A 69 -1.82 -11.93 6.68
N HIS A 70 -2.68 -10.95 6.94
CA HIS A 70 -2.44 -9.68 7.67
C HIS A 70 -2.25 -8.40 6.85
N GLY A 71 -2.45 -8.40 5.53
CA GLY A 71 -2.69 -7.16 4.80
C GLY A 71 -1.50 -6.20 4.67
N ALA A 72 -0.31 -6.58 5.13
CA ALA A 72 0.86 -5.70 5.23
C ALA A 72 2.04 -6.16 4.36
N LEU A 73 2.78 -5.20 3.80
CA LEU A 73 3.96 -5.41 2.96
C LEU A 73 5.14 -4.61 3.51
N SER A 74 6.23 -5.32 3.85
CA SER A 74 7.47 -4.71 4.30
C SER A 74 8.46 -4.56 3.15
N ILE A 75 9.06 -3.37 3.03
CA ILE A 75 10.11 -3.06 2.06
C ILE A 75 11.34 -2.64 2.85
N LEU A 76 12.37 -3.49 2.85
CA LEU A 76 13.52 -3.35 3.75
C LEU A 76 14.61 -2.41 3.22
N ARG A 77 14.75 -2.33 1.90
CA ARG A 77 15.76 -1.51 1.22
C ARG A 77 15.13 -0.85 -0.01
N PRO A 78 14.27 0.14 0.19
CA PRO A 78 13.61 0.79 -0.93
C PRO A 78 14.60 1.60 -1.75
N THR A 79 14.36 1.59 -3.04
CA THR A 79 15.11 2.28 -4.08
C THR A 79 14.19 3.26 -4.80
N MET A 80 14.75 4.21 -5.56
CA MET A 80 13.93 5.11 -6.38
C MET A 80 13.01 4.37 -7.38
N SER A 81 13.35 3.15 -7.80
CA SER A 81 12.48 2.32 -8.65
C SER A 81 11.22 1.78 -7.95
N ASP A 82 11.22 1.73 -6.61
CA ASP A 82 10.06 1.26 -5.84
C ASP A 82 8.97 2.35 -5.72
N ALA A 83 9.24 3.58 -6.15
CA ALA A 83 8.24 4.65 -6.20
C ALA A 83 7.12 4.34 -7.22
N GLY A 84 5.99 5.03 -7.08
CA GLY A 84 4.85 4.92 -7.98
C GLY A 84 3.65 4.20 -7.38
N SER A 85 2.88 3.52 -8.23
CA SER A 85 1.55 3.04 -7.89
C SER A 85 1.61 1.68 -7.18
N TRP A 86 1.23 1.66 -5.91
CA TRP A 86 1.08 0.45 -5.10
C TRP A 86 -0.40 0.14 -4.89
N ARG A 87 -0.85 -1.05 -5.26
CA ARG A 87 -2.25 -1.47 -5.08
C ARG A 87 -2.31 -2.69 -4.17
N CYS A 88 -3.11 -2.62 -3.12
CA CYS A 88 -3.53 -3.80 -2.38
C CYS A 88 -4.85 -4.33 -2.91
N GLN A 89 -4.99 -5.64 -2.98
CA GLN A 89 -6.23 -6.34 -3.28
C GLN A 89 -6.52 -7.31 -2.14
N LEU A 90 -7.72 -7.23 -1.58
CA LEU A 90 -8.20 -8.08 -0.50
C LEU A 90 -9.34 -8.94 -1.01
N ARG A 91 -9.26 -10.26 -0.79
CA ARG A 91 -10.34 -11.22 -1.05
C ARG A 91 -10.92 -11.71 0.27
N TYR A 92 -12.24 -11.68 0.37
CA TYR A 92 -12.98 -12.07 1.56
C TYR A 92 -13.72 -13.41 1.38
N SER A 93 -14.18 -13.98 2.50
CA SER A 93 -14.85 -15.29 2.54
C SER A 93 -16.26 -15.30 1.95
N ASP A 94 -16.88 -14.13 1.83
CA ASP A 94 -18.13 -13.91 1.10
C ASP A 94 -17.90 -13.63 -0.39
N ASN A 95 -16.70 -13.90 -0.89
CA ASN A 95 -16.30 -13.76 -2.29
C ASN A 95 -16.18 -12.30 -2.78
N GLU A 96 -16.28 -11.30 -1.90
CA GLU A 96 -16.00 -9.91 -2.23
C GLU A 96 -14.51 -9.68 -2.45
N ILE A 97 -14.20 -8.86 -3.48
CA ILE A 97 -12.84 -8.45 -3.82
C ILE A 97 -12.80 -6.93 -3.86
N ILE A 98 -12.05 -6.35 -2.93
CA ILE A 98 -11.87 -4.90 -2.82
C ILE A 98 -10.40 -4.54 -3.00
N SER A 99 -10.14 -3.31 -3.41
CA SER A 99 -8.77 -2.83 -3.63
C SER A 99 -8.61 -1.36 -3.31
N ALA A 100 -7.41 -0.98 -2.92
CA ALA A 100 -7.01 0.41 -2.75
C ALA A 100 -5.65 0.63 -3.41
N THR A 101 -5.45 1.83 -3.94
CA THR A 101 -4.19 2.25 -4.56
C THR A 101 -3.58 3.39 -3.76
N TYR A 102 -2.28 3.32 -3.53
CA TYR A 102 -1.46 4.31 -2.88
C TYR A 102 -0.31 4.70 -3.80
N ASN A 103 -0.09 5.99 -3.99
CA ASN A 103 1.02 6.47 -4.80
C ASN A 103 2.22 6.78 -3.89
N LEU A 104 3.21 5.88 -3.90
CA LEU A 104 4.38 5.99 -3.06
C LEU A 104 5.39 6.97 -3.64
N GLN A 105 5.90 7.86 -2.80
CA GLN A 105 7.02 8.74 -3.08
C GLN A 105 8.21 8.33 -2.23
N ILE A 106 9.39 8.28 -2.86
CA ILE A 106 10.66 7.99 -2.20
C ILE A 106 11.58 9.18 -2.44
N LEU A 107 12.18 9.68 -1.35
CA LEU A 107 13.20 10.71 -1.38
C LEU A 107 14.56 10.04 -1.50
N GLY A 108 15.28 10.37 -2.56
CA GLY A 108 16.64 9.92 -2.81
C GLY A 108 17.52 11.07 -3.28
N PHE A 109 18.81 10.78 -3.45
CA PHE A 109 19.74 11.71 -4.07
C PHE A 109 19.68 11.57 -5.59
N ASP A 110 19.46 12.69 -6.28
CA ASP A 110 19.53 12.76 -7.76
C ASP A 110 20.98 12.95 -8.27
N GLY A 111 21.96 12.92 -7.37
CA GLY A 111 23.38 13.07 -7.68
C GLY A 111 24.10 11.74 -7.91
N PRO A 112 25.30 11.76 -8.51
CA PRO A 112 26.12 10.55 -8.60
C PRO A 112 26.41 10.00 -7.20
N THR A 113 26.38 8.68 -7.05
CA THR A 113 26.71 8.01 -5.77
C THR A 113 28.07 8.42 -5.23
N ASN A 114 29.00 8.81 -6.10
CA ASN A 114 30.33 9.30 -5.77
C ASN A 114 30.58 10.63 -6.50
N PRO A 115 30.26 11.78 -5.90
CA PRO A 115 30.55 13.08 -6.50
C PRO A 115 32.06 13.35 -6.48
N VAL A 116 32.60 13.80 -7.61
CA VAL A 116 33.98 14.29 -7.69
C VAL A 116 33.94 15.80 -7.81
N VAL A 117 34.60 16.48 -6.87
CA VAL A 117 34.70 17.93 -6.85
C VAL A 117 36.14 18.32 -7.14
N TYR A 118 36.35 19.15 -8.16
CA TYR A 118 37.65 19.73 -8.48
C TYR A 118 37.69 21.18 -7.98
N ALA A 119 38.75 21.53 -7.26
CA ALA A 119 39.02 22.89 -6.80
C ALA A 119 40.38 23.36 -7.30
N ALA A 120 40.53 24.67 -7.50
CA ALA A 120 41.79 25.27 -7.89
C ALA A 120 42.71 25.48 -6.67
N ALA A 121 44.02 25.59 -6.90
CA ALA A 121 44.96 25.92 -5.84
C ALA A 121 44.64 27.30 -5.25
N GLY A 122 44.41 27.37 -3.93
CA GLY A 122 44.03 28.59 -3.23
C GLY A 122 42.52 28.81 -3.07
N SER A 123 41.67 27.86 -3.47
CA SER A 123 40.25 27.90 -3.16
C SER A 123 40.02 27.86 -1.64
N ALA A 124 39.12 28.71 -1.14
CA ALA A 124 38.70 28.70 0.25
C ALA A 124 38.01 27.36 0.58
N ALA A 125 38.36 26.78 1.72
CA ALA A 125 37.61 25.69 2.32
C ALA A 125 36.62 26.36 3.31
N ASP A 126 35.36 26.44 2.92
CA ASP A 126 34.25 26.76 3.83
C ASP A 126 33.62 25.46 4.33
#